data_AF-A0A669QNC8-F1
#
_entry.id   AF-A0A669QNC8-F1
#
_cell.length_a   1.000
_cell.length_b   1.000
_cell.length_c   1.000
_cell.angle_alpha   90.00
_cell.angle_beta   90.00
_cell.angle_gamma   90.00
#
_symmetry.space_group_name_H-M   'P 1'
#
loop_
_entity.id
_entity.type
_entity.pdbx_description
1 polymer ?
#
loop_
_entity_poly.entity_id
_entity_poly.type
_entity_poly.pdbx_seq_one_letter_code
_entity_poly.pdbx_strand_id
1 'polypeptide(L)' 'MIISILLGFIAAVVSLLGLKCTNVGLSDEDEKMKVAVMGGFLFILGGLCSMVAVSWYAAMITAQFFNPLYTGTK' A
#
# COMPACT_ATOMS: atom_id res chain seq x y z
N MET A 1 5.50 6.50 2.40
CA MET A 1 5.95 6.02 1.06
C MET A 1 6.88 4.82 1.14
N ILE A 2 8.01 4.86 1.85
CA ILE A 2 8.96 3.71 1.91
C ILE A 2 8.29 2.43 2.45
N ILE A 3 7.59 2.53 3.58
CA ILE A 3 6.87 1.39 4.19
C ILE A 3 5.79 0.84 3.25
N SER A 4 5.07 1.73 2.54
CA SER A 4 4.06 1.36 1.54
C SER A 4 4.66 0.54 0.39
N ILE A 5 5.88 0.89 -0.06
CA ILE A 5 6.59 0.17 -1.12
C ILE A 5 7.03 -1.22 -0.62
N LEU A 6 7.58 -1.30 0.60
CA LEU A 6 7.95 -2.58 1.21
C LEU A 6 6.74 -3.50 1.39
N LEU A 7 5.63 -2.98 1.92
CA LEU A 7 4.38 -3.74 2.02
C LEU A 7 3.87 -4.17 0.65
N GLY A 8 3.92 -3.29 -0.35
CA GLY A 8 3.51 -3.60 -1.72
C GLY A 8 4.35 -4.72 -2.34
N PHE A 9 5.67 -4.71 -2.12
CA PHE A 9 6.57 -5.75 -2.60
C PHE A 9 6.26 -7.11 -1.95
N ILE A 10 6.12 -7.14 -0.62
CA ILE A 10 5.77 -8.35 0.13
C ILE A 10 4.39 -8.86 -0.31
N ALA A 11 3.41 -7.96 -0.42
CA ALA A 11 2.06 -8.29 -0.88
C ALA A 11 2.05 -8.87 -2.30
N ALA A 12 2.88 -8.36 -3.21
CA ALA A 12 3.01 -8.90 -4.57
C ALA A 12 3.58 -10.33 -4.55
N VAL A 13 4.63 -10.59 -3.76
CA VAL A 13 5.20 -11.94 -3.62
C VAL A 13 4.18 -12.89 -3.00
N VAL A 14 3.50 -12.49 -1.92
CA VAL A 14 2.46 -13.29 -1.27
C VAL A 14 1.29 -13.57 -2.23
N SER A 15 0.88 -12.59 -3.03
CA SER A 15 -0.18 -12.76 -4.02
C SER A 15 0.24 -13.76 -5.11
N LEU A 16 1.48 -13.71 -5.60
CA LEU A 16 2.01 -14.68 -6.58
C LEU A 16 1.99 -16.12 -6.05
N LEU A 17 2.27 -16.31 -4.76
CA LEU A 17 2.22 -17.62 -4.11
C LEU A 17 0.78 -18.15 -3.90
N GLY A 18 -0.22 -17.28 -3.88
CA GLY A 18 -1.63 -17.65 -3.70
C GLY A 18 -2.35 -18.06 -5.00
N LEU A 19 -1.71 -17.97 -6.18
CA LEU A 19 -2.33 -18.41 -7.43
C LEU A 19 -2.41 -19.94 -7.50
N LYS A 20 -3.52 -20.45 -8.05
CA LYS A 20 -3.72 -21.90 -8.31
C LYS A 20 -2.58 -22.52 -9.11
N CYS A 21 -2.06 -21.78 -10.10
CA CYS A 21 -0.94 -22.21 -10.95
C CYS A 21 0.43 -22.24 -10.24
N THR A 22 0.56 -21.60 -9.08
CA THR A 22 1.79 -21.58 -8.29
C THR A 22 1.75 -22.70 -7.26
N ASN A 23 2.60 -23.73 -7.43
CA ASN A 23 2.74 -24.85 -6.49
C ASN A 23 4.10 -24.78 -5.78
N VAL A 24 4.25 -23.81 -4.88
CA VAL A 24 5.44 -23.69 -4.02
C VAL A 24 5.03 -24.06 -2.61
N GLY A 25 5.23 -25.33 -2.23
CA GLY A 25 5.04 -25.82 -0.86
C GLY A 25 3.60 -25.86 -0.33
N LEU A 26 2.61 -25.32 -1.06
CA LEU A 26 1.20 -25.31 -0.70
C LEU A 26 0.43 -26.24 -1.64
N SER A 27 0.09 -27.43 -1.16
CA SER A 27 -0.68 -28.44 -1.90
C SER A 27 -2.19 -28.26 -1.76
N ASP A 28 -2.64 -27.61 -0.69
CA ASP A 28 -4.05 -27.41 -0.37
C ASP A 28 -4.60 -26.11 -0.99
N GLU A 29 -5.66 -26.24 -1.79
CA GLU A 29 -6.33 -25.11 -2.45
C GLU A 29 -6.92 -24.10 -1.45
N ASP A 30 -7.38 -24.57 -0.28
CA ASP A 30 -7.90 -23.72 0.80
C ASP A 30 -6.82 -22.81 1.40
N GLU A 31 -5.60 -23.32 1.56
CA GLU A 31 -4.48 -22.52 2.06
C GLU A 31 -4.05 -21.48 1.02
N LYS A 32 -4.04 -21.83 -0.28
CA LYS A 32 -3.77 -20.88 -1.37
C LYS A 32 -4.78 -19.75 -1.39
N MET A 33 -6.06 -20.06 -1.18
CA MET A 33 -7.11 -19.04 -1.11
C MET A 33 -6.87 -18.06 0.04
N LYS A 34 -6.53 -18.54 1.23
CA LYS A 34 -6.19 -17.68 2.38
C LYS A 34 -5.00 -16.78 2.10
N VAL A 35 -3.94 -17.33 1.49
CA VAL A 35 -2.73 -16.58 1.13
C VAL A 35 -3.04 -15.49 0.09
N ALA A 36 -3.83 -15.80 -0.94
CA ALA A 36 -4.24 -14.83 -1.95
C ALA A 36 -5.07 -13.68 -1.35
N VAL A 37 -6.02 -13.99 -0.47
CA VAL A 37 -6.85 -12.99 0.22
C VAL A 37 -5.97 -12.12 1.13
N MET A 38 -5.04 -12.71 1.88
CA MET A 38 -4.13 -11.98 2.74
C MET A 38 -3.18 -11.07 1.95
N GLY A 39 -2.69 -11.54 0.79
CA GLY A 39 -1.89 -10.73 -0.14
C GLY A 39 -2.67 -9.51 -0.65
N GLY A 40 -3.93 -9.70 -1.06
CA GLY A 40 -4.80 -8.60 -1.48
C GLY A 40 -5.05 -7.57 -0.36
N PHE A 41 -5.31 -8.04 0.86
CA PHE A 41 -5.49 -7.15 2.02
C PHE A 41 -4.25 -6.29 2.30
N LEU A 42 -3.06 -6.90 2.26
CA LEU A 42 -1.79 -6.19 2.43
C LEU A 42 -1.56 -5.15 1.32
N PHE A 43 -1.97 -5.46 0.09
CA PHE A 43 -1.87 -4.53 -1.04
C PHE A 43 -2.76 -3.30 -0.84
N ILE A 44 -4.00 -3.50 -0.39
CA ILE A 44 -4.95 -2.42 -0.08
C ILE A 44 -4.41 -1.55 1.06
N LEU A 45 -3.89 -2.16 2.14
CA LEU A 45 -3.29 -1.42 3.25
C LEU A 45 -2.08 -0.59 2.79
N GLY A 46 -1.21 -1.18 1.97
CA GLY A 46 -0.06 -0.49 1.40
C GLY A 46 -0.46 0.72 0.55
N GLY A 47 -1.47 0.56 -0.31
CA GLY A 47 -2.02 1.63 -1.14
C GLY A 47 -2.70 2.74 -0.34
N LEU A 48 -3.49 2.40 0.69
CA LEU A 48 -4.10 3.39 1.57
C LEU A 48 -3.03 4.20 2.32
N CYS A 49 -1.96 3.56 2.77
CA CYS A 49 -0.86 4.23 3.45
C CYS A 49 -0.16 5.27 2.55
N SER A 50 0.07 4.95 1.27
CA SER A 50 0.67 5.91 0.33
C SER A 50 -0.30 7.04 -0.01
N MET A 51 -1.59 6.74 -0.19
CA MET A 51 -2.63 7.75 -0.43
C MET A 51 -2.70 8.76 0.71
N VAL A 52 -2.75 8.30 1.97
CA VAL A 52 -2.77 9.19 3.15
C VAL A 52 -1.52 10.08 3.20
N ALA A 53 -0.33 9.53 2.93
CA ALA A 53 0.90 10.31 2.94
C ALA A 53 0.89 11.45 1.90
N VAL A 54 0.39 11.17 0.69
CA VAL A 54 0.30 12.17 -0.38
C VAL A 54 -0.79 13.19 -0.08
N SER A 55 -1.96 12.74 0.36
CA SER A 55 -3.07 13.64 0.73
C SER A 55 -2.69 14.58 1.87
N TRP A 56 -1.92 14.10 2.86
CA TRP A 56 -1.43 14.94 3.95
C TRP A 56 -0.47 16.02 3.45
N TYR A 57 0.48 15.63 2.59
CA TYR A 57 1.41 16.58 2.00
C TYR A 57 0.68 17.65 1.18
N ALA A 58 -0.26 17.24 0.32
CA ALA A 58 -1.06 18.17 -0.47
C ALA A 58 -1.87 19.13 0.41
N ALA A 59 -2.57 18.61 1.43
CA ALA A 59 -3.34 19.43 2.37
C ALA A 59 -2.46 20.45 3.11
N MET A 60 -1.25 20.06 3.50
CA MET A 60 -0.30 20.98 4.12
C MET A 60 0.08 22.12 3.16
N ILE A 61 0.45 21.80 1.91
CA ILE A 61 0.79 22.83 0.92
C ILE A 61 -0.39 23.77 0.65
N THR A 62 -1.60 23.23 0.51
CA THR A 62 -2.81 24.04 0.35
C THR A 62 -3.03 24.94 1.57
N ALA A 63 -2.88 24.41 2.78
CA ALA A 63 -3.01 25.21 4.01
C ALA A 63 -1.95 26.32 4.09
N GLN A 64 -0.69 26.06 3.71
CA GLN A 64 0.34 27.10 3.66
C GLN A 64 0.02 28.17 2.61
N PHE A 65 -0.50 27.78 1.45
CA PHE A 65 -0.83 28.71 0.37
C PHE A 65 -1.94 29.70 0.76
N PHE A 66 -2.94 29.24 1.51
CA PHE A 66 -4.06 30.07 1.97
C PHE A 66 -3.81 30.73 3.34
N ASN A 67 -2.66 30.50 3.98
CA ASN A 67 -2.38 31.09 5.28
C ASN A 67 -1.81 32.52 5.11
N PRO A 68 -2.54 33.57 5.55
CA PRO A 68 -2.12 34.96 5.36
C PRO A 68 -0.87 35.32 6.18
N LEU A 69 -0.50 34.50 7.16
CA LEU A 69 0.69 34.67 8.00
C LEU A 69 1.87 33.81 7.54
N TYR A 70 1.75 33.10 6.41
CA TYR A 70 2.85 32.31 5.87
C TYR A 70 3.92 33.24 5.27
N THR A 71 5.05 33.34 5.96
CA THR A 71 6.19 34.22 5.59
C THR A 71 7.09 33.65 4.49
N GLY A 72 6.70 32.54 3.86
CA GLY A 72 7.41 31.96 2.70
C GLY A 72 7.14 32.74 1.42
N THR A 73 8.09 32.75 0.49
CA THR A 73 8.03 33.51 -0.77
C THR A 73 6.81 33.12 -1.61
N LYS A 74 5.96 34.11 -1.91
CA LYS A 74 4.85 34.03 -2.87
C LYS A 74 5.33 33.69 -4.28
#